data_AF-A0A0T5NRI2-F1
#
_entry.id   AF-A0A0T5NRI2-F1
#
_cell.length_a   1.000
_cell.length_b   1.000
_cell.length_c   1.000
_cell.angle_alpha   90.00
_cell.angle_beta   90.00
_cell.angle_gamma   90.00
#
_symmetry.space_group_name_H-M   'P 1'
#
loop_
_entity.id
_entity.type
_entity.pdbx_description
1 polymer ?
#
loop_
_entity_poly.entity_id
_entity_poly.type
_entity_poly.pdbx_seq_one_letter_code
_entity_poly.pdbx_strand_id
1 'polypeptide(L)'
;MCHLVERGAQAIGLNSYEAQRGAEIFAATQTRPELSADLKRILRFWDGTELANLFENARESVLSQHPLLSRGRVAKVASSLGDIKFKELFDKILDQLRDESFLESYVRSLVLHGLSLKLKDSFIRHGYGNDQRVLSHAKLPLQFETDANDVISVVEVGSLGDGTARTFINNIEIAAEEWVGEEFSGCPNADEDAILHRFFDDASNHERWRDTDPSDEQALKQVADDLGIQSRRPPAALLRILFDSEEIGSERIELYDLACEVNKIVSELEKQRERSLTVFELVSSAVEYARNKPDSFVGRALIAYSEAEQDLVEESLSPESRLADQIMRISGRLCLDGCPACLHQKGDLMSDSLVSTSISRKVLERFLAF
;
A
#
# COMPACT_ATOMS: atom_id res chain seq x y z
N MET A 1 -5.15 12.47 6.25
CA MET A 1 -4.83 12.51 7.70
C MET A 1 -3.34 12.64 7.96
N CYS A 2 -2.48 11.76 7.42
CA CYS A 2 -1.03 11.78 7.70
C CYS A 2 -0.31 13.12 7.45
N HIS A 3 -0.68 13.87 6.39
CA HIS A 3 -0.10 15.20 6.12
C HIS A 3 -0.39 16.23 7.23
N LEU A 4 -1.66 16.29 7.66
CA LEU A 4 -2.11 17.20 8.71
C LEU A 4 -1.45 16.88 10.04
N VAL A 5 -1.32 15.59 10.34
CA VAL A 5 -0.65 15.12 11.56
C VAL A 5 0.82 15.52 11.51
N GLU A 6 1.52 15.38 10.38
CA GLU A 6 2.93 15.75 10.27
C GLU A 6 3.17 17.26 10.32
N ARG A 7 2.44 18.06 9.53
CA ARG A 7 2.57 19.53 9.52
C ARG A 7 2.27 20.10 10.92
N GLY A 8 1.23 19.58 11.55
CA GLY A 8 0.88 19.92 12.92
C GLY A 8 1.91 19.47 13.95
N ALA A 9 2.43 18.25 13.81
CA ALA A 9 3.42 17.67 14.70
C ALA A 9 4.71 18.49 14.70
N GLN A 10 5.21 18.86 13.53
CA GLN A 10 6.39 19.73 13.41
C GLN A 10 6.18 21.08 14.12
N ALA A 11 5.00 21.68 13.99
CA ALA A 11 4.68 22.95 14.64
C ALA A 11 4.67 22.87 16.19
N ILE A 12 4.43 21.69 16.76
CA ILE A 12 4.45 21.44 18.20
C ILE A 12 5.73 20.73 18.69
N GLY A 13 6.73 20.57 17.81
CA GLY A 13 8.03 19.98 18.14
C GLY A 13 8.03 18.44 18.24
N LEU A 14 7.01 17.77 17.68
CA LEU A 14 6.95 16.32 17.58
C LEU A 14 7.68 15.81 16.34
N ASN A 15 8.32 14.66 16.49
CA ASN A 15 9.02 13.97 15.43
C ASN A 15 8.02 13.43 14.38
N SER A 16 8.22 13.76 13.10
CA SER A 16 7.37 13.31 11.98
C SER A 16 7.30 11.78 11.89
N TYR A 17 8.39 11.08 12.22
CA TYR A 17 8.41 9.62 12.29
C TYR A 17 7.42 9.07 13.34
N GLU A 18 7.39 9.66 14.53
CA GLU A 18 6.52 9.21 15.63
C GLU A 18 5.05 9.55 15.32
N ALA A 19 4.79 10.70 14.72
CA ALA A 19 3.48 11.09 14.21
C ALA A 19 2.95 10.10 13.15
N GLN A 20 3.78 9.70 12.18
CA GLN A 20 3.41 8.73 11.15
C GLN A 20 3.09 7.35 11.75
N ARG A 21 3.94 6.85 12.65
CA ARG A 21 3.70 5.57 13.34
C ARG A 21 2.44 5.62 14.21
N GLY A 22 2.18 6.76 14.85
CA GLY A 22 0.93 6.98 15.58
C GLY A 22 -0.29 6.89 14.68
N ALA A 23 -0.26 7.53 13.51
CA ALA A 23 -1.36 7.48 12.53
C ALA A 23 -1.65 6.04 12.06
N GLU A 24 -0.60 5.24 11.79
CA GLU A 24 -0.74 3.83 11.45
C GLU A 24 -1.39 3.02 12.60
N ILE A 25 -0.94 3.23 13.84
CA ILE A 25 -1.51 2.54 15.01
C ILE A 25 -2.97 2.97 15.22
N PHE A 26 -3.30 4.26 15.11
CA PHE A 26 -4.69 4.73 15.19
C PHE A 26 -5.57 4.10 14.12
N ALA A 27 -5.10 4.00 12.87
CA ALA A 27 -5.83 3.32 11.81
C ALA A 27 -6.07 1.83 12.14
N ALA A 28 -5.07 1.15 12.71
CA ALA A 28 -5.19 -0.23 13.16
C ALA A 28 -6.18 -0.39 14.34
N THR A 29 -6.22 0.55 15.29
CA THR A 29 -7.17 0.48 16.42
C THR A 29 -8.63 0.57 15.97
N GLN A 30 -8.91 1.19 14.81
CA GLN A 30 -10.26 1.28 14.27
C GLN A 30 -10.77 -0.06 13.71
N THR A 31 -9.90 -1.06 13.53
CA THR A 31 -10.25 -2.35 12.92
C THR A 31 -10.92 -3.35 13.85
N ARG A 32 -10.76 -3.17 15.16
CA ARG A 32 -11.30 -4.05 16.18
C ARG A 32 -12.30 -3.28 17.04
N PRO A 33 -13.56 -3.76 17.22
CA PRO A 33 -14.57 -3.04 17.99
C PRO A 33 -14.12 -2.65 19.40
N GLU A 34 -13.39 -3.53 20.07
CA GLU A 34 -12.82 -3.31 21.40
C GLU A 34 -11.79 -2.17 21.41
N LEU A 35 -10.82 -2.17 20.50
CA LEU A 35 -9.81 -1.13 20.38
C LEU A 35 -10.44 0.21 19.95
N SER A 36 -11.46 0.17 19.10
CA SER A 36 -12.21 1.34 18.65
C SER A 36 -13.00 1.98 19.80
N ALA A 37 -13.59 1.16 20.67
CA ALA A 37 -14.27 1.64 21.88
C ALA A 37 -13.28 2.30 22.85
N ASP A 38 -12.13 1.68 23.08
CA ASP A 38 -11.06 2.24 23.91
C ASP A 38 -10.50 3.54 23.32
N LEU A 39 -10.26 3.59 22.01
CA LEU A 39 -9.87 4.82 21.33
C LEU A 39 -10.89 5.93 21.57
N LYS A 40 -12.19 5.67 21.34
CA LYS A 40 -13.25 6.67 21.56
C LYS A 40 -13.28 7.18 23.01
N ARG A 41 -12.98 6.31 23.98
CA ARG A 41 -12.89 6.67 25.40
C ARG A 41 -11.69 7.59 25.66
N ILE A 42 -10.52 7.24 25.14
CA ILE A 42 -9.27 8.02 25.26
C ILE A 42 -9.40 9.37 24.55
N LEU A 43 -10.06 9.44 23.39
CA LEU A 43 -10.29 10.72 22.69
C LEU A 43 -11.16 11.67 23.53
N ARG A 44 -12.08 11.15 24.35
CA ARG A 44 -12.89 11.96 25.29
C ARG A 44 -12.10 12.35 26.54
N PHE A 45 -11.33 11.42 27.08
CA PHE A 45 -10.53 11.59 28.30
C PHE A 45 -9.08 11.24 28.00
N TRP A 46 -8.34 12.23 27.54
CA TRP A 46 -6.98 12.02 27.06
C TRP A 46 -6.05 11.67 28.21
N ASP A 47 -5.54 10.44 28.19
CA ASP A 47 -4.58 9.93 29.15
C ASP A 47 -3.47 9.18 28.41
N GLY A 48 -2.23 9.61 28.63
CA GLY A 48 -1.06 9.04 27.96
C GLY A 48 -0.79 7.59 28.34
N THR A 49 -1.17 7.16 29.54
CA THR A 49 -1.00 5.77 30.01
C THR A 49 -2.02 4.86 29.31
N GLU A 50 -3.27 5.29 29.25
CA GLU A 50 -4.31 4.58 28.51
C GLU A 50 -4.00 4.52 27.02
N LEU A 51 -3.46 5.60 26.43
CA LEU A 51 -2.99 5.62 25.05
C LEU A 51 -1.87 4.60 24.82
N ALA A 52 -0.90 4.51 25.73
CA ALA A 52 0.17 3.52 25.65
C ALA A 52 -0.35 2.08 25.71
N ASN A 53 -1.32 1.81 26.58
CA ASN A 53 -1.97 0.50 26.65
C ASN A 53 -2.75 0.18 25.36
N LEU A 54 -3.51 1.14 24.82
CA LEU A 54 -4.20 0.97 23.55
C LEU A 54 -3.23 0.65 22.41
N PHE A 55 -2.11 1.38 22.35
CA PHE A 55 -1.11 1.21 21.30
C PHE A 55 -0.41 -0.14 21.40
N GLU A 56 -0.08 -0.61 22.61
CA GLU A 56 0.49 -1.94 22.81
C GLU A 56 -0.52 -3.04 22.46
N ASN A 57 -1.80 -2.87 22.85
CA ASN A 57 -2.85 -3.82 22.49
C ASN A 57 -3.06 -3.88 20.97
N ALA A 58 -3.01 -2.75 20.26
CA ALA A 58 -3.10 -2.71 18.81
C ALA A 58 -1.88 -3.36 18.14
N ARG A 59 -0.68 -3.12 18.70
CA ARG A 59 0.56 -3.79 18.25
C ARG A 59 0.42 -5.31 18.40
N GLU A 60 -0.02 -5.80 19.54
CA GLU A 60 -0.11 -7.23 19.81
C GLU A 60 -1.20 -7.92 18.98
N SER A 61 -2.35 -7.28 18.81
CA SER A 61 -3.53 -7.92 18.22
C SER A 61 -3.72 -7.66 16.71
N VAL A 62 -3.17 -6.58 16.16
CA VAL A 62 -3.40 -6.20 14.75
C VAL A 62 -2.10 -6.05 13.97
N LEU A 63 -1.00 -5.66 14.63
CA LEU A 63 0.27 -5.31 13.99
C LEU A 63 1.45 -6.14 14.55
N SER A 64 1.19 -7.39 14.96
CA SER A 64 2.17 -8.22 15.67
C SER A 64 3.40 -8.53 14.82
N GLN A 65 3.24 -8.55 13.50
CA GLN A 65 4.28 -8.81 12.51
C GLN A 65 4.83 -7.54 11.85
N HIS A 66 4.55 -6.35 12.42
CA HIS A 66 5.04 -5.10 11.86
C HIS A 66 6.51 -4.85 12.26
N PRO A 67 7.48 -4.86 11.31
CA PRO A 67 8.91 -4.86 11.62
C PRO A 67 9.39 -3.57 12.29
N LEU A 68 8.70 -2.45 12.04
CA LEU A 68 9.05 -1.16 12.63
C LEU A 68 8.35 -0.83 13.95
N LEU A 69 7.40 -1.66 14.42
CA LEU A 69 6.61 -1.40 15.62
C LEU A 69 6.95 -2.39 16.74
N SER A 70 8.22 -2.43 17.13
CA SER A 70 8.60 -3.17 18.34
C SER A 70 7.97 -2.53 19.59
N ARG A 71 7.79 -3.32 20.66
CA ARG A 71 7.24 -2.84 21.94
C ARG A 71 7.90 -1.55 22.44
N GLY A 72 9.24 -1.48 22.37
CA GLY A 72 9.98 -0.27 22.75
C GLY A 72 9.70 0.94 21.87
N ARG A 73 9.54 0.73 20.55
CA ARG A 73 9.18 1.81 19.62
C ARG A 73 7.74 2.28 19.83
N VAL A 74 6.81 1.36 20.04
CA VAL A 74 5.40 1.67 20.34
C VAL A 74 5.27 2.46 21.64
N ALA A 75 5.98 2.06 22.70
CA ALA A 75 6.01 2.82 23.95
C ALA A 75 6.56 4.24 23.75
N LYS A 76 7.61 4.40 22.93
CA LYS A 76 8.16 5.72 22.60
C LYS A 76 7.13 6.59 21.84
N VAL A 77 6.48 6.03 20.83
CA VAL A 77 5.43 6.72 20.06
C VAL A 77 4.28 7.13 21.00
N ALA A 78 3.79 6.23 21.85
CA ALA A 78 2.74 6.55 22.82
C ALA A 78 3.16 7.65 23.79
N SER A 79 4.40 7.63 24.28
CA SER A 79 4.92 8.69 25.15
C SER A 79 4.97 10.05 24.45
N SER A 80 5.35 10.09 23.17
CA SER A 80 5.39 11.33 22.39
C SER A 80 3.99 11.87 22.11
N LEU A 81 3.03 10.99 21.81
CA LEU A 81 1.67 11.38 21.46
C LEU A 81 0.76 11.56 22.68
N GLY A 82 1.11 11.01 23.84
CA GLY A 82 0.31 11.11 25.07
C GLY A 82 0.26 12.52 25.67
N ASP A 83 1.07 13.47 25.21
CA ASP A 83 1.06 14.86 25.65
C ASP A 83 -0.25 15.58 25.24
N ILE A 84 -0.75 16.45 26.12
CA ILE A 84 -1.94 17.27 25.87
C ILE A 84 -1.80 18.15 24.60
N LYS A 85 -0.59 18.58 24.26
CA LYS A 85 -0.33 19.35 23.03
C LYS A 85 -0.68 18.55 21.78
N PHE A 86 -0.43 17.24 21.79
CA PHE A 86 -0.82 16.38 20.69
C PHE A 86 -2.33 16.21 20.62
N LYS A 87 -3.01 16.07 21.77
CA LYS A 87 -4.49 16.06 21.80
C LYS A 87 -5.08 17.29 21.12
N GLU A 88 -4.61 18.48 21.48
CA GLU A 88 -5.09 19.73 20.89
C GLU A 88 -4.87 19.78 19.37
N LEU A 89 -3.73 19.27 18.91
CA LEU A 89 -3.48 19.12 17.49
C LEU A 89 -4.44 18.11 16.85
N PHE A 90 -4.61 16.95 17.48
CA PHE A 90 -5.44 15.88 16.96
C PHE A 90 -6.92 16.31 16.85
N ASP A 91 -7.44 17.01 17.86
CA ASP A 91 -8.79 17.59 17.83
C ASP A 91 -8.94 18.58 16.67
N LYS A 92 -7.97 19.49 16.46
CA LYS A 92 -7.97 20.42 15.31
C LYS A 92 -7.98 19.67 13.98
N ILE A 93 -7.23 18.58 13.86
CA ILE A 93 -7.20 17.76 12.66
C ILE A 93 -8.57 17.10 12.44
N LEU A 94 -9.19 16.56 13.48
CA LEU A 94 -10.52 15.96 13.38
C LEU A 94 -11.58 16.99 12.98
N ASP A 95 -11.50 18.21 13.50
CA ASP A 95 -12.41 19.29 13.12
C ASP A 95 -12.19 19.73 11.67
N GLN A 96 -10.93 19.84 11.22
CA GLN A 96 -10.60 20.11 9.80
C GLN A 96 -11.11 19.01 8.86
N LEU A 97 -11.03 17.74 9.28
CA LEU A 97 -11.54 16.62 8.46
C LEU A 97 -13.07 16.61 8.34
N ARG A 98 -13.79 17.33 9.20
CA ARG A 98 -15.25 17.53 9.10
C ARG A 98 -15.63 18.73 8.23
N ASP A 99 -14.67 19.58 7.91
CA ASP A 99 -14.89 20.71 7.01
C ASP A 99 -14.90 20.23 5.56
N GLU A 100 -16.05 20.39 4.91
CA GLU A 100 -16.26 19.99 3.51
C GLU A 100 -15.30 20.72 2.57
N SER A 101 -15.00 21.99 2.82
CA SER A 101 -14.07 22.79 2.00
C SER A 101 -12.63 22.29 2.10
N PHE A 102 -12.24 21.82 3.29
CA PHE A 102 -10.95 21.20 3.51
C PHE A 102 -10.87 19.84 2.81
N LEU A 103 -11.91 19.02 2.91
CA LEU A 103 -11.97 17.73 2.22
C LEU A 103 -11.91 17.89 0.70
N GLU A 104 -12.62 18.87 0.16
CA GLU A 104 -12.57 19.24 -1.26
C GLU A 104 -11.14 19.63 -1.65
N SER A 105 -10.51 20.52 -0.88
CA SER A 105 -9.11 20.94 -1.11
C SER A 105 -8.13 19.75 -1.04
N TYR A 106 -8.38 18.81 -0.13
CA TYR A 106 -7.60 17.59 0.01
C TYR A 106 -7.72 16.72 -1.24
N VAL A 107 -8.94 16.40 -1.66
CA VAL A 107 -9.21 15.58 -2.85
C VAL A 107 -8.67 16.25 -4.11
N ARG A 108 -8.88 17.56 -4.27
CA ARG A 108 -8.34 18.33 -5.40
C ARG A 108 -6.82 18.31 -5.44
N SER A 109 -6.16 18.36 -4.29
CA SER A 109 -4.70 18.20 -4.20
C SER A 109 -4.24 16.81 -4.63
N LEU A 110 -4.99 15.75 -4.28
CA LEU A 110 -4.71 14.37 -4.74
C LEU A 110 -4.79 14.26 -6.26
N VAL A 111 -5.81 14.86 -6.86
CA VAL A 111 -6.02 14.87 -8.31
C VAL A 111 -4.91 15.66 -9.00
N LEU A 112 -4.67 16.92 -8.60
CA LEU A 112 -3.68 17.79 -9.25
C LEU A 112 -2.27 17.19 -9.18
N HIS A 113 -1.89 16.62 -8.05
CA HIS A 113 -0.58 16.01 -7.92
C HIS A 113 -0.46 14.71 -8.73
N GLY A 114 -1.48 13.85 -8.68
CA GLY A 114 -1.52 12.63 -9.50
C GLY A 114 -1.46 12.93 -11.00
N LEU A 115 -2.22 13.93 -11.46
CA LEU A 115 -2.15 14.43 -12.83
C LEU A 115 -0.77 14.99 -13.17
N SER A 116 -0.12 15.71 -12.24
CA SER A 116 1.22 16.31 -12.46
C SER A 116 2.28 15.26 -12.76
N LEU A 117 2.30 14.16 -11.98
CA LEU A 117 3.25 13.07 -12.19
C LEU A 117 3.01 12.36 -13.52
N LYS A 118 1.76 12.07 -13.85
CA LYS A 118 1.41 11.42 -15.11
C LYS A 118 1.64 12.31 -16.33
N LEU A 119 1.40 13.61 -16.20
CA LEU A 119 1.77 14.62 -17.20
C LEU A 119 3.27 14.61 -17.46
N LYS A 120 4.08 14.54 -16.39
CA LYS A 120 5.54 14.43 -16.48
C LYS A 120 5.96 13.16 -17.23
N ASP A 121 5.41 12.02 -16.85
CA ASP A 121 5.71 10.72 -17.48
C ASP A 121 5.37 10.72 -18.98
N SER A 122 4.19 11.22 -19.34
CA SER A 122 3.76 11.38 -20.74
C SER A 122 4.70 12.33 -21.49
N PHE A 123 5.06 13.46 -20.88
CA PHE A 123 5.98 14.44 -21.44
C PHE A 123 7.36 13.84 -21.75
N ILE A 124 7.91 13.07 -20.82
CA ILE A 124 9.19 12.36 -20.99
C ILE A 124 9.09 11.30 -22.08
N ARG A 125 8.04 10.47 -22.04
CA ARG A 125 7.84 9.36 -22.98
C ARG A 125 7.74 9.85 -24.43
N HIS A 126 6.84 10.79 -24.71
CA HIS A 126 6.63 11.28 -26.07
C HIS A 126 7.64 12.35 -26.50
N GLY A 127 8.32 12.96 -25.54
CA GLY A 127 9.45 13.84 -25.79
C GLY A 127 10.78 13.11 -25.98
N TYR A 128 10.83 11.79 -25.72
CA TYR A 128 12.06 10.98 -25.62
C TYR A 128 13.10 11.59 -24.69
N GLY A 129 12.61 12.19 -23.59
CA GLY A 129 13.39 12.97 -22.65
C GLY A 129 14.11 12.15 -21.60
N ASN A 130 14.97 12.82 -20.83
CA ASN A 130 15.54 12.25 -19.61
C ASN A 130 14.74 12.74 -18.40
N ASP A 131 14.18 11.81 -17.61
CA ASP A 131 13.42 12.11 -16.38
C ASP A 131 14.17 13.05 -15.41
N GLN A 132 15.50 12.89 -15.30
CA GLN A 132 16.33 13.73 -14.43
C GLN A 132 16.43 15.21 -14.89
N ARG A 133 15.98 15.52 -16.10
CA ARG A 133 16.00 16.86 -16.70
C ARG A 133 14.62 17.45 -16.91
N VAL A 134 13.58 16.83 -16.37
CA VAL A 134 12.22 17.33 -16.42
C VAL A 134 11.72 17.52 -14.99
N LEU A 135 11.03 18.61 -14.71
CA LEU A 135 10.33 18.84 -13.44
C LEU A 135 8.85 19.02 -13.71
N SER A 136 8.03 18.53 -12.78
CA SER A 136 6.61 18.86 -12.73
C SER A 136 6.27 19.63 -11.45
N HIS A 137 5.34 20.57 -11.55
CA HIS A 137 4.85 21.34 -10.43
C HIS A 137 3.36 21.67 -10.55
N ALA A 138 2.64 21.49 -9.47
CA ALA A 138 1.28 21.96 -9.27
C ALA A 138 1.17 22.68 -7.91
N LYS A 139 0.47 23.81 -7.87
CA LYS A 139 0.18 24.51 -6.62
C LYS A 139 -0.99 23.84 -5.92
N LEU A 140 -0.69 22.90 -5.02
CA LEU A 140 -1.73 22.11 -4.34
C LEU A 140 -2.53 22.97 -3.32
N PRO A 141 -3.87 22.90 -3.34
CA PRO A 141 -4.72 23.55 -2.34
C PRO A 141 -4.34 23.29 -0.88
N LEU A 142 -3.87 22.07 -0.55
CA LEU A 142 -3.44 21.74 0.82
C LEU A 142 -2.21 22.53 1.31
N GLN A 143 -1.39 23.02 0.38
CA GLN A 143 -0.17 23.76 0.69
C GLN A 143 -0.37 25.27 0.52
N PHE A 144 -1.08 25.66 -0.53
CA PHE A 144 -1.19 27.06 -0.95
C PHE A 144 -2.57 27.68 -0.71
N GLU A 145 -3.54 26.91 -0.18
CA GLU A 145 -4.87 27.39 0.19
C GLU A 145 -5.52 28.19 -0.96
N THR A 146 -5.81 29.47 -0.76
CA THR A 146 -6.44 30.34 -1.77
C THR A 146 -5.52 30.71 -2.94
N ASP A 147 -4.20 30.56 -2.78
CA ASP A 147 -3.20 30.85 -3.83
C ASP A 147 -2.97 29.65 -4.77
N ALA A 148 -3.62 28.51 -4.48
CA ALA A 148 -3.61 27.35 -5.35
C ALA A 148 -4.36 27.62 -6.66
N ASN A 149 -3.92 26.96 -7.73
CA ASN A 149 -4.60 27.00 -9.02
C ASN A 149 -4.51 25.64 -9.72
N ASP A 150 -5.43 25.41 -10.67
CA ASP A 150 -5.47 24.16 -11.45
C ASP A 150 -4.50 24.22 -12.65
N VAL A 151 -3.31 24.75 -12.41
CA VAL A 151 -2.27 24.86 -13.43
C VAL A 151 -1.13 23.92 -13.06
N ILE A 152 -0.91 22.95 -13.94
CA ILE A 152 0.22 22.03 -13.86
C ILE A 152 1.27 22.51 -14.85
N SER A 153 2.50 22.68 -14.36
CA SER A 153 3.65 23.05 -15.18
C SER A 153 4.60 21.87 -15.30
N VAL A 154 4.92 21.45 -16.52
CA VAL A 154 5.99 20.49 -16.81
C VAL A 154 7.07 21.21 -17.61
N VAL A 155 8.30 21.22 -17.11
CA VAL A 155 9.39 22.02 -17.66
C VAL A 155 10.68 21.24 -17.79
N GLU A 156 11.43 21.52 -18.85
CA GLU A 156 12.82 21.09 -18.95
C GLU A 156 13.71 21.91 -18.01
N VAL A 157 14.72 21.26 -17.44
CA VAL A 157 15.70 21.87 -16.54
C VAL A 157 17.02 22.08 -17.26
N GLY A 158 17.60 23.26 -17.06
CA GLY A 158 18.91 23.63 -17.59
C GLY A 158 18.83 24.72 -18.65
N SER A 159 19.94 25.42 -18.87
CA SER A 159 20.01 26.64 -19.67
C SER A 159 19.73 26.45 -21.17
N LEU A 160 19.77 25.22 -21.69
CA LEU A 160 19.53 24.92 -23.10
C LEU A 160 18.38 23.92 -23.33
N GLY A 161 17.81 23.36 -22.26
CA GLY A 161 16.97 22.18 -22.36
C GLY A 161 17.72 20.95 -22.90
N ASP A 162 17.06 19.80 -22.95
CA ASP A 162 17.50 18.61 -23.69
C ASP A 162 16.67 18.37 -24.97
N GLY A 163 15.65 19.21 -25.22
CA GLY A 163 14.81 19.17 -26.42
C GLY A 163 13.53 18.34 -26.25
N THR A 164 13.26 17.82 -25.05
CA THR A 164 12.06 17.03 -24.73
C THR A 164 10.77 17.75 -25.10
N ALA A 165 10.61 19.02 -24.73
CA ALA A 165 9.46 19.87 -25.02
C ALA A 165 9.22 20.03 -26.52
N ARG A 166 10.29 20.24 -27.29
CA ARG A 166 10.17 20.39 -28.75
C ARG A 166 9.64 19.10 -29.37
N THR A 167 10.20 17.97 -28.95
CA THR A 167 9.80 16.66 -29.44
C THR A 167 8.38 16.30 -28.98
N PHE A 168 8.04 16.62 -27.73
CA PHE A 168 6.70 16.42 -27.18
C PHE A 168 5.65 17.22 -27.93
N ILE A 169 5.91 18.50 -28.24
CA ILE A 169 5.01 19.34 -29.05
C ILE A 169 4.76 18.70 -30.43
N ASN A 170 5.78 18.11 -31.05
CA ASN A 170 5.60 17.42 -32.34
C ASN A 170 4.76 16.15 -32.22
N ASN A 171 4.69 15.55 -31.03
CA ASN A 171 3.95 14.32 -30.74
C ASN A 171 2.70 14.57 -29.88
N ILE A 172 2.25 15.82 -29.75
CA ILE A 172 1.20 16.18 -28.78
C ILE A 172 -0.15 15.53 -29.11
N GLU A 173 -0.43 15.32 -30.40
CA GLU A 173 -1.66 14.63 -30.84
C GLU A 173 -1.64 13.16 -30.41
N ILE A 174 -0.50 12.47 -30.57
CA ILE A 174 -0.31 11.09 -30.11
C ILE A 174 -0.43 11.02 -28.59
N ALA A 175 0.24 11.93 -27.88
CA ALA A 175 0.15 12.02 -26.43
C ALA A 175 -1.29 12.29 -25.97
N ALA A 176 -2.05 13.11 -26.69
CA ALA A 176 -3.45 13.42 -26.40
C ALA A 176 -4.39 12.23 -26.66
N GLU A 177 -4.13 11.41 -27.69
CA GLU A 177 -4.87 10.17 -27.95
C GLU A 177 -4.62 9.13 -26.84
N GLU A 178 -3.36 8.94 -26.43
CA GLU A 178 -2.98 8.08 -25.30
C GLU A 178 -3.56 8.59 -23.97
N TRP A 179 -3.68 9.90 -23.81
CA TRP A 179 -4.31 10.57 -22.67
C TRP A 179 -5.79 10.23 -22.49
N VAL A 180 -6.53 10.14 -23.60
CA VAL A 180 -7.96 9.82 -23.60
C VAL A 180 -8.19 8.29 -23.51
N GLY A 181 -7.14 7.49 -23.75
CA GLY A 181 -7.16 6.04 -23.60
C GLY A 181 -6.96 5.54 -22.17
N GLU A 182 -6.88 4.21 -22.02
CA GLU A 182 -6.75 3.52 -20.71
C GLU A 182 -5.36 3.70 -20.04
N GLU A 183 -4.39 4.33 -20.72
CA GLU A 183 -2.99 4.40 -20.27
C GLU A 183 -2.77 5.29 -19.03
N PHE A 184 -3.64 6.27 -18.80
CA PHE A 184 -3.51 7.15 -17.63
C PHE A 184 -3.96 6.44 -16.34
N SER A 185 -4.91 5.50 -16.44
CA SER A 185 -5.33 4.58 -15.38
C SER A 185 -4.42 3.35 -15.24
N GLY A 186 -3.67 3.00 -16.30
CA GLY A 186 -2.75 1.86 -16.29
C GLY A 186 -1.65 2.02 -15.24
N CYS A 187 -1.57 1.06 -14.33
CA CYS A 187 -0.37 0.90 -13.50
C CYS A 187 -0.05 -0.60 -13.45
N PRO A 188 1.14 -1.01 -13.91
CA PRO A 188 1.49 -2.42 -14.04
C PRO A 188 1.26 -3.23 -12.76
N ASN A 189 1.52 -2.61 -11.61
CA ASN A 189 1.32 -3.24 -10.31
C ASN A 189 -0.16 -3.55 -10.01
N ALA A 190 -1.09 -2.66 -10.34
CA ALA A 190 -2.51 -2.99 -10.13
C ALA A 190 -3.13 -3.74 -11.30
N ASP A 191 -2.52 -3.71 -12.48
CA ASP A 191 -2.89 -4.63 -13.56
C ASP A 191 -2.53 -6.08 -13.14
N GLU A 192 -1.37 -6.27 -12.51
CA GLU A 192 -0.96 -7.55 -11.90
C GLU A 192 -1.86 -7.92 -10.71
N ASP A 193 -2.17 -6.99 -9.81
CA ASP A 193 -3.14 -7.25 -8.72
C ASP A 193 -4.52 -7.64 -9.27
N ALA A 194 -4.98 -7.01 -10.36
CA ALA A 194 -6.25 -7.33 -11.00
C ALA A 194 -6.23 -8.72 -11.67
N ILE A 195 -5.09 -9.12 -12.24
CA ILE A 195 -4.88 -10.49 -12.75
C ILE A 195 -4.99 -11.49 -11.59
N LEU A 196 -4.34 -11.22 -10.45
CA LEU A 196 -4.42 -12.09 -9.27
C LEU A 196 -5.84 -12.16 -8.70
N HIS A 197 -6.59 -11.04 -8.67
CA HIS A 197 -8.00 -11.06 -8.28
C HIS A 197 -8.84 -11.95 -9.21
N ARG A 198 -8.71 -11.78 -10.53
CA ARG A 198 -9.41 -12.64 -11.51
C ARG A 198 -9.05 -14.11 -11.36
N PHE A 199 -7.77 -14.39 -11.10
CA PHE A 199 -7.33 -15.75 -10.79
C PHE A 199 -8.09 -16.30 -9.58
N PHE A 200 -8.11 -15.60 -8.44
CA PHE A 200 -8.78 -16.10 -7.24
C PHE A 200 -10.31 -16.19 -7.37
N ASP A 201 -10.92 -15.33 -8.20
CA ASP A 201 -12.37 -15.35 -8.45
C ASP A 201 -12.81 -16.55 -9.33
N ASP A 202 -11.93 -17.03 -10.20
CA ASP A 202 -12.22 -18.16 -11.10
C ASP A 202 -11.68 -19.50 -10.56
N ALA A 203 -12.21 -19.88 -9.39
CA ALA A 203 -11.88 -21.16 -8.75
C ALA A 203 -12.21 -22.38 -9.64
N SER A 204 -13.07 -22.22 -10.65
CA SER A 204 -13.49 -23.31 -11.53
C SER A 204 -12.39 -23.81 -12.48
N ASN A 205 -11.42 -22.96 -12.78
CA ASN A 205 -10.33 -23.28 -13.69
C ASN A 205 -9.01 -23.66 -12.97
N HIS A 206 -8.96 -23.56 -11.64
CA HIS A 206 -7.72 -23.76 -10.88
C HIS A 206 -7.08 -25.13 -11.10
N GLU A 207 -7.87 -26.20 -11.07
CA GLU A 207 -7.36 -27.57 -11.30
C GLU A 207 -6.69 -27.69 -12.67
N ARG A 208 -7.36 -27.21 -13.72
CA ARG A 208 -6.82 -27.19 -15.08
C ARG A 208 -5.54 -26.35 -15.19
N TRP A 209 -5.49 -25.20 -14.53
CA TRP A 209 -4.31 -24.33 -14.55
C TRP A 209 -3.13 -24.97 -13.80
N ARG A 210 -3.38 -25.71 -12.72
CA ARG A 210 -2.34 -26.42 -11.97
C ARG A 210 -1.77 -27.63 -12.70
N ASP A 211 -2.61 -28.32 -13.47
CA ASP A 211 -2.18 -29.48 -14.28
C ASP A 211 -1.41 -29.08 -15.56
N THR A 212 -1.25 -27.78 -15.79
CA THR A 212 -0.48 -27.25 -16.94
C THR A 212 1.02 -27.47 -16.74
N ASP A 213 1.71 -27.91 -17.80
CA ASP A 213 3.18 -27.97 -17.80
C ASP A 213 3.78 -26.54 -17.83
N PRO A 214 4.55 -26.12 -16.79
CA PRO A 214 5.12 -24.79 -16.75
C PRO A 214 6.23 -24.54 -17.79
N SER A 215 6.65 -25.57 -18.53
CA SER A 215 7.58 -25.47 -19.65
C SER A 215 6.89 -25.36 -21.02
N ASP A 216 5.58 -25.60 -21.11
CA ASP A 216 4.80 -25.47 -22.34
C ASP A 216 4.30 -24.03 -22.52
N GLU A 217 4.95 -23.29 -23.41
CA GLU A 217 4.58 -21.91 -23.74
C GLU A 217 3.14 -21.77 -24.28
N GLN A 218 2.63 -22.78 -25.00
CA GLN A 218 1.28 -22.74 -25.55
C GLN A 218 0.24 -22.94 -24.44
N ALA A 219 0.50 -23.83 -23.50
CA ALA A 219 -0.36 -24.03 -22.35
C ALA A 219 -0.35 -22.82 -21.41
N LEU A 220 0.81 -22.21 -21.15
CA LEU A 220 0.90 -20.96 -20.39
C LEU A 220 0.19 -19.79 -21.07
N LYS A 221 0.23 -19.73 -22.41
CA LYS A 221 -0.55 -18.75 -23.16
C LYS A 221 -2.05 -18.97 -22.95
N GLN A 222 -2.54 -20.21 -22.90
CA GLN A 222 -3.94 -20.48 -22.62
C GLN A 222 -4.34 -19.96 -21.23
N VAL A 223 -3.51 -20.18 -20.21
CA VAL A 223 -3.75 -19.62 -18.85
C VAL A 223 -3.80 -18.09 -18.90
N ALA A 224 -2.90 -17.46 -19.67
CA ALA A 224 -2.89 -16.01 -19.85
C ALA A 224 -4.17 -15.49 -20.55
N ASP A 225 -4.60 -16.17 -21.61
CA ASP A 225 -5.82 -15.85 -22.37
C ASP A 225 -7.07 -15.98 -21.47
N ASP A 226 -7.14 -17.02 -20.63
CA ASP A 226 -8.25 -17.23 -19.69
C ASP A 226 -8.38 -16.09 -18.67
N LEU A 227 -7.24 -15.50 -18.26
CA LEU A 227 -7.16 -14.40 -17.31
C LEU A 227 -7.20 -13.01 -17.98
N GLY A 228 -7.42 -12.95 -19.30
CA GLY A 228 -7.49 -11.71 -20.07
C GLY A 228 -6.15 -10.95 -20.14
N ILE A 229 -5.04 -11.67 -20.11
CA ILE A 229 -3.70 -11.08 -20.13
C ILE A 229 -3.25 -10.95 -21.58
N GLN A 230 -2.83 -9.74 -22.00
CA GLN A 230 -2.39 -9.51 -23.38
C GLN A 230 -1.01 -10.10 -23.69
N SER A 231 -0.18 -10.35 -22.67
CA SER A 231 1.12 -11.01 -22.82
C SER A 231 0.95 -12.51 -23.05
N ARG A 232 1.96 -13.14 -23.66
CA ARG A 232 1.97 -14.61 -23.87
C ARG A 232 2.14 -15.43 -22.59
N ARG A 233 2.46 -14.78 -21.46
CA ARG A 233 2.85 -15.48 -20.23
C ARG A 233 2.25 -14.78 -19.00
N PRO A 234 1.68 -15.54 -18.05
CA PRO A 234 1.22 -14.99 -16.78
C PRO A 234 2.34 -14.31 -15.97
N PRO A 235 2.01 -13.38 -15.06
CA PRO A 235 2.98 -12.76 -14.16
C PRO A 235 3.73 -13.79 -13.32
N ALA A 236 4.98 -13.46 -12.96
CA ALA A 236 5.84 -14.37 -12.19
C ALA A 236 5.23 -14.74 -10.83
N ALA A 237 4.51 -13.82 -10.18
CA ALA A 237 3.81 -14.09 -8.93
C ALA A 237 2.76 -15.21 -9.09
N LEU A 238 1.99 -15.17 -10.18
CA LEU A 238 0.98 -16.19 -10.47
C LEU A 238 1.61 -17.55 -10.82
N LEU A 239 2.69 -17.57 -11.59
CA LEU A 239 3.43 -18.81 -11.89
C LEU A 239 3.96 -19.46 -10.60
N ARG A 240 4.51 -18.65 -9.69
CA ARG A 240 4.96 -19.12 -8.37
C ARG A 240 3.80 -19.67 -7.55
N ILE A 241 2.64 -19.02 -7.55
CA ILE A 241 1.46 -19.54 -6.85
C ILE A 241 1.03 -20.90 -7.45
N LEU A 242 0.97 -21.03 -8.77
CA LEU A 242 0.46 -22.23 -9.44
C LEU A 242 1.37 -23.45 -9.29
N PHE A 243 2.69 -23.26 -9.39
CA PHE A 243 3.62 -24.36 -9.66
C PHE A 243 4.73 -24.54 -8.61
N ASP A 244 4.99 -23.54 -7.76
CA ASP A 244 6.04 -23.67 -6.76
C ASP A 244 5.53 -24.30 -5.46
N SER A 245 6.46 -24.94 -4.77
CA SER A 245 6.30 -25.47 -3.42
C SER A 245 7.48 -25.03 -2.56
N GLU A 246 7.26 -24.92 -1.25
CA GLU A 246 8.32 -24.68 -0.28
C GLU A 246 8.57 -25.94 0.56
N GLU A 247 9.84 -26.30 0.71
CA GLU A 247 10.27 -27.37 1.61
C GLU A 247 10.69 -26.74 2.94
N ILE A 248 9.97 -27.07 4.02
CA ILE A 248 10.20 -26.56 5.37
C ILE A 248 10.44 -27.77 6.28
N GLY A 249 11.70 -28.04 6.58
CA GLY A 249 12.07 -29.26 7.31
C GLY A 249 11.69 -30.50 6.51
N SER A 250 10.78 -31.32 7.04
CA SER A 250 10.25 -32.51 6.35
C SER A 250 8.92 -32.28 5.62
N GLU A 251 8.33 -31.09 5.74
CA GLU A 251 7.05 -30.77 5.13
C GLU A 251 7.25 -30.08 3.79
N ARG A 252 6.45 -30.49 2.80
CA ARG A 252 6.35 -29.80 1.50
C ARG A 252 5.01 -29.07 1.45
N ILE A 253 5.06 -27.77 1.24
CA ILE A 253 3.88 -26.90 1.20
C ILE A 253 3.75 -26.32 -0.19
N GLU A 254 2.67 -26.69 -0.88
CA GLU A 254 2.32 -26.11 -2.17
C GLU A 254 1.90 -24.64 -1.98
N LEU A 255 2.53 -23.71 -2.70
CA LEU A 255 2.24 -22.28 -2.53
C LEU A 255 0.82 -21.92 -2.95
N TYR A 256 0.25 -22.68 -3.89
CA TYR A 256 -1.14 -22.57 -4.30
C TYR A 256 -2.09 -22.68 -3.09
N ASP A 257 -1.94 -23.74 -2.28
CA ASP A 257 -2.87 -24.00 -1.19
C ASP A 257 -2.75 -22.92 -0.11
N LEU A 258 -1.53 -22.48 0.15
CA LEU A 258 -1.25 -21.37 1.06
C LEU A 258 -1.88 -20.06 0.55
N ALA A 259 -1.72 -19.75 -0.75
CA ALA A 259 -2.26 -18.54 -1.37
C ALA A 259 -3.80 -18.54 -1.38
N CYS A 260 -4.44 -19.66 -1.72
CA CYS A 260 -5.89 -19.80 -1.65
C CYS A 260 -6.43 -19.62 -0.23
N GLU A 261 -5.74 -20.14 0.78
CA GLU A 261 -6.14 -19.95 2.17
C GLU A 261 -5.94 -18.51 2.64
N VAL A 262 -4.80 -17.90 2.32
CA VAL A 262 -4.56 -16.48 2.60
C VAL A 262 -5.62 -15.60 1.93
N ASN A 263 -6.01 -15.88 0.68
CA ASN A 263 -7.06 -15.14 -0.01
C ASN A 263 -8.44 -15.27 0.66
N LYS A 264 -8.75 -16.43 1.25
CA LYS A 264 -9.97 -16.61 2.07
C LYS A 264 -9.92 -15.75 3.33
N ILE A 265 -8.79 -15.76 4.04
CA ILE A 265 -8.57 -14.93 5.24
C ILE A 265 -8.75 -13.44 4.91
N VAL A 266 -8.14 -12.99 3.81
CA VAL A 266 -8.30 -11.63 3.27
C VAL A 266 -9.77 -11.32 3.02
N SER A 267 -10.47 -12.15 2.25
CA SER A 267 -11.85 -11.92 1.84
C SER A 267 -12.80 -11.83 3.05
N GLU A 268 -12.60 -12.69 4.05
CA GLU A 268 -13.37 -12.66 5.30
C GLU A 268 -13.13 -11.36 6.09
N LEU A 269 -11.88 -10.96 6.24
CA LEU A 269 -11.50 -9.77 7.00
C LEU A 269 -11.90 -8.46 6.32
N GLU A 270 -11.72 -8.36 5.00
CA GLU A 270 -12.14 -7.16 4.23
C GLU A 270 -13.66 -7.01 4.25
N LYS A 271 -14.41 -8.11 4.19
CA LYS A 271 -15.87 -8.10 4.37
C LYS A 271 -16.27 -7.66 5.78
N GLN A 272 -15.57 -8.11 6.82
CA GLN A 272 -15.85 -7.71 8.20
C GLN A 272 -15.51 -6.24 8.48
N ARG A 273 -14.47 -5.70 7.82
CA ARG A 273 -13.96 -4.34 8.05
C ARG A 273 -14.49 -3.30 7.07
N GLU A 274 -15.22 -3.72 6.04
CA GLU A 274 -15.75 -2.87 4.95
C GLU A 274 -14.66 -2.01 4.27
N ARG A 275 -13.40 -2.49 4.28
CA ARG A 275 -12.26 -1.84 3.63
C ARG A 275 -11.15 -2.83 3.31
N SER A 276 -10.25 -2.42 2.42
CA SER A 276 -9.01 -3.17 2.13
C SER A 276 -8.09 -3.25 3.36
N LEU A 277 -7.38 -4.37 3.50
CA LEU A 277 -6.36 -4.56 4.54
C LEU A 277 -5.01 -3.97 4.15
N THR A 278 -4.26 -3.48 5.14
CA THR A 278 -2.82 -3.23 4.96
C THR A 278 -2.03 -4.55 4.97
N VAL A 279 -0.80 -4.56 4.43
CA VAL A 279 0.09 -5.74 4.45
C VAL A 279 0.21 -6.29 5.88
N PHE A 280 0.49 -5.41 6.84
CA PHE A 280 0.79 -5.82 8.21
C PHE A 280 -0.45 -6.27 8.98
N GLU A 281 -1.63 -5.74 8.64
CA GLU A 281 -2.91 -6.28 9.14
C GLU A 281 -3.15 -7.70 8.60
N LEU A 282 -2.88 -7.93 7.31
CA LEU A 282 -3.01 -9.24 6.70
C LEU A 282 -2.06 -10.25 7.35
N VAL A 283 -0.76 -9.99 7.36
CA VAL A 283 0.22 -10.98 7.87
C VAL A 283 0.01 -11.25 9.36
N SER A 284 -0.34 -10.25 10.16
CA SER A 284 -0.63 -10.44 11.59
C SER A 284 -1.88 -11.28 11.81
N SER A 285 -2.95 -11.03 11.05
CA SER A 285 -4.20 -11.79 11.15
C SER A 285 -4.04 -13.23 10.65
N ALA A 286 -3.24 -13.43 9.61
CA ALA A 286 -2.98 -14.77 9.07
C ALA A 286 -2.10 -15.62 9.99
N VAL A 287 -1.12 -15.01 10.69
CA VAL A 287 -0.37 -15.68 11.76
C VAL A 287 -1.27 -16.03 12.95
N GLU A 288 -2.16 -15.12 13.37
CA GLU A 288 -3.15 -15.40 14.42
C GLU A 288 -4.11 -16.54 14.01
N TYR A 289 -4.56 -16.54 12.75
CA TYR A 289 -5.37 -17.62 12.20
C TYR A 289 -4.63 -18.96 12.22
N ALA A 290 -3.36 -18.99 11.80
CA ALA A 290 -2.52 -20.18 11.81
C ALA A 290 -2.37 -20.79 13.21
N ARG A 291 -2.17 -19.95 14.24
CA ARG A 291 -2.13 -20.39 15.65
C ARG A 291 -3.45 -21.01 16.12
N ASN A 292 -4.58 -20.44 15.69
CA ASN A 292 -5.91 -20.88 16.10
C ASN A 292 -6.43 -22.08 15.30
N LYS A 293 -5.86 -22.35 14.11
CA LYS A 293 -6.23 -23.47 13.23
C LYS A 293 -4.99 -24.23 12.77
N PRO A 294 -4.37 -25.05 13.63
CA PRO A 294 -3.15 -25.78 13.30
C PRO A 294 -3.30 -26.71 12.09
N ASP A 295 -4.50 -27.25 11.85
CA ASP A 295 -4.78 -28.16 10.72
C ASP A 295 -4.92 -27.44 9.36
N SER A 296 -4.95 -26.11 9.34
CA SER A 296 -5.00 -25.30 8.12
C SER A 296 -3.66 -25.35 7.34
N PHE A 297 -3.62 -24.95 6.07
CA PHE A 297 -2.35 -24.85 5.33
C PHE A 297 -1.40 -23.83 5.95
N VAL A 298 -1.91 -22.66 6.36
CA VAL A 298 -1.11 -21.66 7.09
C VAL A 298 -0.70 -22.16 8.49
N GLY A 299 -1.55 -22.95 9.16
CA GLY A 299 -1.26 -23.58 10.45
C GLY A 299 -0.16 -24.65 10.36
N ARG A 300 -0.25 -25.53 9.36
CA ARG A 300 0.79 -26.53 9.07
C ARG A 300 2.11 -25.87 8.71
N ALA A 301 2.08 -24.78 7.93
CA ALA A 301 3.27 -23.98 7.66
C ALA A 301 3.90 -23.41 8.93
N LEU A 302 3.09 -22.87 9.85
CA LEU A 302 3.60 -22.39 11.14
C LEU A 302 4.27 -23.50 11.95
N ILE A 303 3.62 -24.67 12.04
CA ILE A 303 4.16 -25.84 12.75
C ILE A 303 5.48 -26.29 12.12
N ALA A 304 5.53 -26.41 10.78
CA ALA A 304 6.74 -26.79 10.07
C ALA A 304 7.89 -25.81 10.33
N TYR A 305 7.64 -24.50 10.32
CA TYR A 305 8.66 -23.52 10.68
C TYR A 305 9.12 -23.63 12.13
N SER A 306 8.22 -23.94 13.07
CA SER A 306 8.55 -24.15 14.48
C SER A 306 9.37 -25.42 14.72
N GLU A 307 9.10 -26.49 13.98
CA GLU A 307 9.87 -27.74 14.07
C GLU A 307 11.26 -27.59 13.44
N ALA A 308 11.36 -26.86 12.33
CA ALA A 308 12.63 -26.55 11.67
C ALA A 308 13.53 -25.59 12.46
N GLU A 309 12.97 -24.81 13.40
CA GLU A 309 13.73 -23.89 14.26
C GLU A 309 14.62 -24.63 15.27
N GLN A 310 14.33 -25.90 15.58
CA GLN A 310 15.13 -26.70 16.51
C GLN A 310 16.59 -26.88 16.05
N ASP A 311 16.87 -26.66 14.76
CA ASP A 311 18.19 -26.81 14.14
C ASP A 311 18.88 -25.48 13.73
N LEU A 312 18.34 -24.30 14.09
CA LEU A 312 18.82 -23.01 13.57
C LEU A 312 19.46 -22.06 14.61
N VAL A 313 20.43 -21.29 14.12
CA VAL A 313 21.31 -20.32 14.82
C VAL A 313 20.52 -19.14 15.41
N GLU A 314 21.01 -18.56 16.51
CA GLU A 314 20.42 -17.43 17.29
C GLU A 314 19.97 -16.18 16.48
N GLU A 315 20.37 -16.03 15.21
CA GLU A 315 19.99 -14.92 14.34
C GLU A 315 18.80 -15.21 13.40
N SER A 316 18.17 -16.39 13.51
CA SER A 316 17.08 -16.77 12.63
C SER A 316 15.74 -16.10 13.02
N LEU A 317 14.94 -15.75 12.01
CA LEU A 317 13.58 -15.22 12.23
C LEU A 317 12.72 -16.25 12.98
N SER A 318 11.85 -15.77 13.87
CA SER A 318 10.87 -16.63 14.56
C SER A 318 9.95 -17.32 13.54
N PRO A 319 9.31 -18.45 13.88
CA PRO A 319 8.42 -19.17 12.98
C PRO A 319 7.28 -18.29 12.44
N GLU A 320 6.73 -17.43 13.29
CA GLU A 320 5.71 -16.46 12.88
C GLU A 320 6.25 -15.43 11.90
N SER A 321 7.49 -14.96 12.11
CA SER A 321 8.12 -13.97 11.23
C SER A 321 8.42 -14.58 9.86
N ARG A 322 8.81 -15.87 9.81
CA ARG A 322 9.00 -16.60 8.55
C ARG A 322 7.68 -16.82 7.82
N LEU A 323 6.65 -17.25 8.53
CA LEU A 323 5.31 -17.37 7.96
C LEU A 323 4.79 -16.02 7.44
N ALA A 324 4.98 -14.94 8.20
CA ALA A 324 4.58 -13.59 7.80
C ALA A 324 5.31 -13.15 6.51
N ASP A 325 6.62 -13.38 6.42
CA ASP A 325 7.39 -13.10 5.21
C ASP A 325 6.89 -13.93 4.01
N GLN A 326 6.59 -15.21 4.22
CA GLN A 326 6.06 -16.05 3.16
C GLN A 326 4.69 -15.57 2.68
N ILE A 327 3.78 -15.24 3.61
CA ILE A 327 2.46 -14.67 3.30
C ILE A 327 2.60 -13.35 2.54
N MET A 328 3.53 -12.48 2.95
CA MET A 328 3.79 -11.22 2.25
C MET A 328 4.21 -11.49 0.79
N ARG A 329 5.10 -12.46 0.55
CA ARG A 329 5.57 -12.84 -0.79
C ARG A 329 4.48 -13.44 -1.68
N ILE A 330 3.63 -14.31 -1.14
CA ILE A 330 2.57 -14.98 -1.92
C ILE A 330 1.32 -14.10 -2.10
N SER A 331 1.10 -13.12 -1.21
CA SER A 331 -0.08 -12.26 -1.27
C SER A 331 -0.11 -11.45 -2.57
N GLY A 332 1.06 -11.21 -3.19
CA GLY A 332 1.17 -10.62 -4.52
C GLY A 332 0.58 -9.22 -4.66
N ARG A 333 0.21 -8.57 -3.55
CA ARG A 333 -0.44 -7.26 -3.54
C ARG A 333 0.59 -6.14 -3.72
N LEU A 334 0.83 -5.75 -4.96
CA LEU A 334 1.82 -4.74 -5.34
C LEU A 334 1.31 -3.31 -5.18
N CYS A 335 -0.01 -3.09 -5.20
CA CYS A 335 -0.65 -1.79 -5.03
C CYS A 335 -1.25 -1.55 -3.63
N LEU A 336 -0.54 -1.96 -2.58
CA LEU A 336 -0.87 -1.56 -1.21
C LEU A 336 -0.38 -0.14 -0.89
N ASP A 337 -0.94 0.46 0.17
CA ASP A 337 -0.58 1.80 0.64
C ASP A 337 0.95 1.91 0.81
N GLY A 338 1.57 2.73 -0.03
CA GLY A 338 3.02 2.87 -0.14
C GLY A 338 3.67 2.21 -1.35
N CYS A 339 2.91 1.85 -2.39
CA CYS A 339 3.49 1.46 -3.68
C CYS A 339 4.37 2.60 -4.25
N PRO A 340 5.68 2.40 -4.48
CA PRO A 340 6.55 3.46 -5.00
C PRO A 340 6.20 3.83 -6.45
N ALA A 341 5.52 2.95 -7.18
CA ALA A 341 5.08 3.22 -8.55
C ALA A 341 3.98 4.29 -8.62
N CYS A 342 3.20 4.53 -7.55
CA CYS A 342 2.09 5.49 -7.57
C CYS A 342 2.00 6.41 -6.35
N LEU A 343 2.47 6.01 -5.16
CA LEU A 343 2.26 6.74 -3.89
C LEU A 343 3.54 7.36 -3.30
N HIS A 344 4.73 6.88 -3.69
CA HIS A 344 6.02 7.41 -3.20
C HIS A 344 6.95 7.92 -4.29
N GLN A 345 6.44 8.26 -5.48
CA GLN A 345 7.24 8.98 -6.46
C GLN A 345 7.55 10.38 -5.95
N LYS A 346 8.82 10.68 -5.68
CA LYS A 346 9.23 11.98 -5.17
C LYS A 346 8.72 13.09 -6.10
N GLY A 347 7.90 13.98 -5.57
CA GLY A 347 7.57 15.23 -6.25
C GLY A 347 8.83 16.07 -6.36
N ASP A 348 9.12 16.55 -7.56
CA ASP A 348 10.38 17.24 -7.88
C ASP A 348 10.67 18.46 -6.98
N LEU A 349 9.61 19.06 -6.41
CA LEU A 349 9.67 20.25 -5.55
C LEU A 349 8.96 20.06 -4.20
N MET A 350 8.58 18.82 -3.85
CA MET A 350 7.85 18.51 -2.61
C MET A 350 8.70 17.65 -1.66
N SER A 351 8.48 17.77 -0.35
CA SER A 351 9.09 16.86 0.60
C SER A 351 8.54 15.44 0.44
N ASP A 352 9.36 14.43 0.72
CA ASP A 352 8.97 13.01 0.66
C ASP A 352 7.68 12.72 1.48
N SER A 353 7.44 13.49 2.55
CA SER A 353 6.22 13.40 3.35
C SER A 353 4.96 13.89 2.66
N LEU A 354 5.03 15.05 2.00
CA LEU A 354 3.92 15.60 1.23
C LEU A 354 3.52 14.65 0.10
N VAL A 355 4.50 14.06 -0.57
CA VAL A 355 4.31 13.09 -1.65
C VAL A 355 3.45 11.91 -1.21
N SER A 356 3.82 11.26 -0.11
CA SER A 356 3.13 10.06 0.41
C SER A 356 1.66 10.26 0.77
N THR A 357 1.22 11.51 0.90
CA THR A 357 -0.09 11.89 1.43
C THR A 357 -0.95 12.65 0.43
N SER A 358 -0.38 13.00 -0.73
CA SER A 358 -0.98 13.82 -1.77
C SER A 358 -1.16 13.08 -3.10
N ILE A 359 -1.05 11.75 -3.12
CA ILE A 359 -1.34 10.96 -4.32
C ILE A 359 -2.31 9.83 -3.96
N SER A 360 -3.30 9.58 -4.82
CA SER A 360 -4.20 8.44 -4.70
C SER A 360 -4.67 7.98 -6.07
N ARG A 361 -4.29 6.77 -6.48
CA ARG A 361 -4.73 6.16 -7.74
C ARG A 361 -6.26 6.06 -7.80
N LYS A 362 -6.92 5.56 -6.75
CA LYS A 362 -8.39 5.42 -6.72
C LYS A 362 -9.11 6.75 -6.96
N VAL A 363 -8.56 7.84 -6.44
CA VAL A 363 -9.11 9.19 -6.67
C VAL A 363 -8.87 9.63 -8.11
N LEU A 364 -7.67 9.39 -8.65
CA LEU A 364 -7.33 9.72 -10.04
C LEU A 364 -8.16 8.91 -11.06
N GLU A 365 -8.29 7.60 -10.87
CA GLU A 365 -9.14 6.73 -11.71
C GLU A 365 -10.59 7.18 -11.69
N ARG A 366 -11.14 7.46 -10.50
CA ARG A 366 -12.51 7.97 -10.39
C ARG A 366 -12.66 9.32 -11.07
N PHE A 367 -11.65 10.19 -11.01
CA PHE A 367 -11.68 11.49 -11.68
C PHE A 367 -11.66 11.35 -13.21
N LEU A 368 -10.87 10.43 -13.75
CA LEU A 368 -10.73 10.20 -15.20
C LEU A 368 -11.87 9.36 -15.81
N ALA A 369 -12.62 8.62 -14.99
CA ALA A 369 -13.80 7.87 -15.43
C ALA A 369 -15.03 8.76 -15.69
N PHE A 370 -14.98 10.04 -15.32
CA PHE A 370 -15.97 11.08 -15.64
C PHE A 370 -15.41 12.02 -16.71
#